data_AF-A0A2G3E3K7-F1
#
_entry.id   AF-A0A2G3E3K7-F1
#
_cell.length_a   1.000
_cell.length_b   1.000
_cell.length_c   1.000
_cell.angle_alpha   90.00
_cell.angle_beta   90.00
_cell.angle_gamma   90.00
#
_symmetry.space_group_name_H-M   'P 1'
#
loop_
_entity.id
_entity.type
_entity.pdbx_description
1 polymer ?
#
loop_
_entity_poly.entity_id
_entity_poly.type
_entity_poly.pdbx_seq_one_letter_code
_entity_poly.pdbx_strand_id
1 'polypeptide(L)' 'MKEKPYKVKVSVSLDEDTIEIIKQLAEQDDRTFSAYINKVLKDHIKESEAQNS' A
#
# COMPACT_ATOMS: atom_id res chain seq x y z
N MET A 1 -6.55 23.98 -15.16
CA MET A 1 -6.38 23.25 -13.88
C MET A 1 -5.44 22.08 -14.14
N LYS A 2 -4.34 21.94 -13.40
CA LYS A 2 -3.42 20.79 -13.57
C LYS A 2 -4.00 19.60 -12.79
N GLU A 3 -4.72 18.73 -13.48
CA GLU A 3 -5.18 17.46 -12.91
C GLU A 3 -3.94 16.58 -12.63
N LYS A 4 -3.52 16.53 -11.36
CA LYS A 4 -2.58 15.47 -10.94
C LYS A 4 -3.30 14.15 -11.18
N PRO A 5 -2.70 13.16 -11.88
CA PRO A 5 -3.39 11.92 -12.15
C PRO A 5 -3.78 11.28 -10.82
N TYR A 6 -5.09 11.26 -10.57
CA TYR A 6 -5.71 10.63 -9.42
C TYR A 6 -5.29 9.16 -9.44
N LYS A 7 -4.76 8.69 -8.30
CA LYS A 7 -4.24 7.33 -8.05
C LYS A 7 -4.74 6.29 -9.06
N VAL A 8 -3.82 5.68 -9.81
CA VAL A 8 -4.15 4.60 -10.75
C VAL A 8 -4.70 3.41 -9.96
N LYS A 9 -5.89 2.93 -10.32
CA LYS A 9 -6.44 1.70 -9.76
C LYS A 9 -5.72 0.52 -10.40
N VAL A 10 -5.16 -0.34 -9.56
CA VAL A 10 -4.55 -1.60 -9.98
C VAL A 10 -5.32 -2.75 -9.33
N SER A 11 -5.46 -3.85 -10.06
CA SER A 11 -6.00 -5.10 -9.53
C SER A 11 -4.83 -6.03 -9.28
N VAL A 12 -4.71 -6.52 -8.05
CA VAL A 12 -3.68 -7.46 -7.62
C VAL A 12 -4.36 -8.60 -6.89
N SER A 13 -3.95 -9.83 -7.19
CA SER A 13 -4.34 -11.01 -6.43
C SER A 13 -3.43 -11.13 -5.21
N LEU A 14 -4.03 -11.32 -4.04
CA LEU A 14 -3.35 -11.57 -2.77
C LEU A 14 -4.02 -12.78 -2.13
N ASP A 15 -3.25 -13.52 -1.33
CA ASP A 15 -3.78 -14.62 -0.53
C ASP A 15 -4.76 -14.09 0.52
N GLU A 16 -5.75 -14.92 0.87
CA GLU A 16 -6.85 -14.53 1.77
C GLU A 16 -6.36 -14.12 3.16
N ASP A 17 -5.39 -14.87 3.70
CA ASP A 17 -4.73 -14.60 4.98
C ASP A 17 -4.04 -13.23 4.98
N THR A 18 -3.37 -12.89 3.88
CA THR A 18 -2.70 -11.60 3.69
C THR A 18 -3.72 -10.47 3.66
N ILE A 19 -4.87 -10.66 3.00
CA ILE A 19 -5.95 -9.65 2.97
C ILE A 19 -6.50 -9.42 4.38
N GLU A 20 -6.74 -10.47 5.16
CA GLU A 20 -7.25 -10.34 6.54
C GLU A 20 -6.27 -9.57 7.43
N ILE A 21 -4.98 -9.91 7.39
CA ILE A 21 -3.95 -9.24 8.19
C ILE A 21 -3.85 -7.76 7.80
N ILE A 22 -3.81 -7.45 6.50
CA ILE A 22 -3.71 -6.06 6.03
C ILE A 22 -4.96 -5.26 6.42
N LYS A 23 -6.16 -5.86 6.39
CA LYS A 23 -7.38 -5.20 6.87
C LYS A 23 -7.29 -4.84 8.35
N GLN A 24 -6.89 -5.78 9.20
CA GLN A 24 -6.74 -5.55 10.64
C GLN A 24 -5.70 -4.44 10.92
N LEU A 25 -4.56 -4.47 10.23
CA LEU A 25 -3.52 -3.45 10.38
C LEU A 25 -3.98 -2.07 9.90
N ALA A 26 -4.78 -2.02 8.82
CA ALA A 26 -5.35 -0.79 8.31
C ALA A 26 -6.37 -0.18 9.29
N GLU A 27 -7.23 -1.01 9.90
CA GLU A 27 -8.17 -0.59 10.94
C GLU A 27 -7.44 -0.07 12.19
N GLN A 28 -6.36 -0.73 12.61
CA GLN A 28 -5.54 -0.28 13.74
C GLN A 28 -4.83 1.07 13.49
N ASP A 29 -4.46 1.39 12.25
CA ASP A 29 -3.83 2.65 11.84
C ASP A 29 -4.87 3.72 11.42
N ASP A 30 -6.18 3.48 11.62
CA ASP A 30 -7.29 4.34 11.19
C ASP A 30 -7.21 4.74 9.70
N ARG A 31 -6.91 3.75 8.85
CA ARG A 31 -6.70 3.91 7.40
C ARG A 31 -7.54 2.95 6.59
N THR A 32 -7.85 3.36 5.37
CA THR A 32 -8.43 2.44 4.40
C THR A 32 -7.40 1.40 3.95
N PHE A 33 -7.88 0.20 3.61
CA PHE A 33 -7.06 -0.90 3.08
C PHE A 33 -6.11 -0.44 1.97
N SER A 34 -6.62 0.29 0.96
CA SER A 34 -5.79 0.81 -0.13
C SER A 34 -4.78 1.88 0.32
N ALA A 35 -5.09 2.69 1.35
CA ALA A 35 -4.15 3.66 1.89
C ALA A 35 -3.03 2.99 2.68
N TYR A 36 -3.36 1.93 3.42
CA TYR A 36 -2.40 1.14 4.17
C TYR A 36 -1.45 0.38 3.23
N ILE A 37 -1.97 -0.33 2.22
CA ILE A 37 -1.13 -0.98 1.18
C ILE A 37 -0.18 0.02 0.54
N ASN A 38 -0.67 1.20 0.16
CA ASN A 38 0.18 2.23 -0.44
C ASN A 38 1.30 2.72 0.48
N LYS A 39 1.06 2.78 1.80
CA LYS A 39 2.09 3.14 2.79
C LYS A 39 3.16 2.05 2.85
N VAL A 40 2.75 0.79 3.05
CA VAL A 40 3.65 -0.36 3.14
C VAL A 40 4.50 -0.51 1.88
N LEU A 41 3.89 -0.43 0.69
CA LEU A 41 4.63 -0.52 -0.58
C LEU A 41 5.65 0.61 -0.74
N LYS A 42 5.32 1.84 -0.33
CA LYS A 42 6.26 2.96 -0.39
C LYS A 42 7.44 2.76 0.54
N ASP A 43 7.20 2.27 1.74
CA ASP A 43 8.27 2.04 2.71
C ASP A 43 9.16 0.87 2.26
N HIS A 44 8.58 -0.20 1.72
CA HIS A 44 9.32 -1.29 1.10
C HIS A 44 10.19 -0.85 -0.09
N ILE A 45 9.66 0.02 -0.98
CA ILE A 45 10.44 0.57 -2.10
C ILE A 45 11.65 1.37 -1.59
N LYS A 46 11.46 2.23 -0.59
CA LYS A 46 12.56 3.01 -0.01
C LYS A 46 13.64 2.13 0.61
N GLU A 47 13.24 1.09 1.33
CA GLU A 47 14.17 0.13 1.91
C GLU A 47 14.95 -0.63 0.83
N SER A 48 14.25 -1.06 -0.23
CA SER A 48 14.88 -1.73 -1.37
C SER A 48 15.86 -0.82 -2.12
N GLU A 49 15.53 0.47 -2.31
CA GLU A 49 16.46 1.44 -2.90
C GLU A 49 17.68 1.72 -2.00
N ALA A 50 17.48 1.78 -0.69
CA ALA A 50 18.56 2.01 0.28
C ALA A 50 19.53 0.84 0.42
N GLN A 51 19.09 -0.40 0.22
CA GLN A 51 19.94 -1.59 0.24
C GLN A 51 20.76 -1.78 -1.06
N ASN A 52 20.44 -1.03 -2.12
CA ASN A 52 21.11 -1.10 -3.42
C ASN A 52 22.08 0.08 -3.67
N SER A 53 22.38 0.88 -2.65
CA SER A 53 23.27 2.07 -2.73
C SER A 53 24.53 1.92 -1.89
#